data_AF-A0A699JRM4-F1
#
_entry.id   AF-A0A699JRM4-F1
#
_cell.length_a   1.000
_cell.length_b   1.000
_cell.length_c   1.000
_cell.angle_alpha   90.00
_cell.angle_beta   90.00
_cell.angle_gamma   90.00
#
_symmetry.space_group_name_H-M   'P 1'
#
loop_
_entity.id
_entity.type
_entity.pdbx_description
1 polymer ?
#
loop_
_entity_poly.entity_id
_entity_poly.type
_entity_poly.pdbx_seq_one_letter_code
_entity_poly.pdbx_strand_id
1 'polypeptide(L)' 'MWNSYPNISAITLDRYLSDHRPILLRESTTDYGPSPFRFYHHWLEVEGFRKFVVDTWSSAPGDNRNDMRNLMKKLKFL' A
#
# COMPACT_ATOMS: atom_id res chain seq x y z
N MET A 1 -0.38 -18.94 9.72
CA MET A 1 1.08 -19.13 9.66
C MET A 1 1.73 -18.29 8.57
N TRP A 2 1.30 -18.36 7.30
CA TRP A 2 1.90 -17.56 6.21
C TRP A 2 1.69 -16.04 6.29
N ASN A 3 0.57 -15.57 6.85
CA ASN A 3 0.29 -14.14 6.99
C ASN A 3 1.06 -13.42 8.10
N SER A 4 1.81 -14.15 8.93
CA SER A 4 2.55 -13.55 10.04
C SER A 4 3.90 -12.94 9.61
N TYR A 5 4.43 -13.37 8.47
CA TYR A 5 5.76 -12.94 7.98
C TYR A 5 5.78 -12.79 6.46
N PRO A 6 5.09 -11.77 5.90
CA PRO A 6 4.94 -11.61 4.45
C PRO A 6 6.27 -11.35 3.71
N ASN A 7 7.31 -10.96 4.44
CA ASN A 7 8.62 -10.57 3.90
C ASN A 7 9.67 -11.69 3.96
N ILE A 8 9.30 -12.86 4.45
CA ILE A 8 10.19 -14.02 4.51
C ILE A 8 10.11 -14.79 3.19
N SER A 9 11.28 -15.06 2.60
CA SER A 9 11.42 -15.96 1.45
C SER A 9 12.47 -17.02 1.75
N ALA A 10 12.25 -18.22 1.20
CA ALA A 10 13.17 -19.34 1.31
C ALA A 10 13.54 -19.81 -0.10
N ILE A 11 14.83 -19.99 -0.36
CA ILE A 11 15.34 -20.60 -1.58
C ILE A 11 16.23 -21.79 -1.25
N THR A 12 16.13 -22.86 -2.02
CA THR A 12 17.06 -24.00 -1.93
C THR A 12 18.30 -23.70 -2.75
N LEU A 13 19.47 -23.80 -2.13
CA LEU A 13 20.74 -23.65 -2.84
C LEU A 13 21.14 -24.96 -3.53
N ASP A 14 21.99 -24.84 -4.54
CA ASP A 14 22.52 -26.00 -5.26
C ASP A 14 23.34 -26.91 -4.33
N ARG A 15 23.24 -28.21 -4.61
CA ARG A 15 24.02 -29.22 -3.89
C ARG A 15 25.48 -29.14 -4.37
N TYR A 16 26.41 -29.04 -3.43
CA TYR A 16 27.84 -29.04 -3.75
C TYR A 16 28.55 -30.24 -3.10
N LEU A 17 29.03 -30.13 -1.85
CA LEU A 17 29.83 -31.17 -1.19
C LEU A 17 29.07 -32.00 -0.14
N SER A 18 27.89 -31.54 0.30
CA SER A 18 27.04 -32.29 1.24
C SER A 18 25.94 -33.03 0.48
N ASP A 19 25.53 -34.17 1.01
CA ASP A 19 24.31 -34.88 0.63
C ASP A 19 23.03 -34.08 0.95
N HIS A 20 23.11 -33.10 1.85
CA HIS A 20 22.05 -32.16 2.17
C HIS A 20 22.03 -30.95 1.22
N ARG A 21 20.82 -30.42 0.94
CA ARG A 21 20.62 -29.15 0.22
C ARG A 21 20.44 -28.02 1.23
N PRO A 22 21.31 -27.00 1.26
CA PRO A 22 21.11 -25.85 2.13
C PRO A 22 19.85 -25.07 1.76
N ILE A 23 19.13 -24.59 2.78
CA ILE A 23 18.00 -23.67 2.62
C ILE A 23 18.47 -22.29 3.06
N LEU A 24 18.42 -21.32 2.16
CA LEU A 24 18.63 -19.92 2.48
C LEU A 24 17.29 -19.28 2.80
N LEU A 25 17.06 -19.03 4.08
CA LEU A 25 15.96 -18.21 4.57
C LEU A 25 16.42 -16.76 4.62
N ARG A 26 15.69 -15.85 3.98
CA ARG A 26 15.94 -14.41 4.06
C ARG A 26 14.65 -13.67 4.41
N GLU A 27 14.79 -12.66 5.25
CA GLU A 27 13.78 -11.63 5.45
C GLU A 27 14.24 -10.38 4.70
N SER A 28 13.41 -9.91 3.78
CA SER A 28 13.69 -8.68 3.03
C SER A 28 12.56 -7.69 3.20
N THR A 29 12.82 -6.61 3.91
CA THR A 29 11.90 -5.49 4.03
C THR A 29 12.20 -4.47 2.95
N THR A 30 11.31 -4.32 1.98
CA THR A 30 11.39 -3.24 0.99
C THR A 30 10.44 -2.13 1.42
N ASP A 31 10.97 -0.92 1.59
CA ASP A 31 10.15 0.27 1.77
C ASP A 31 9.60 0.70 0.40
N TYR A 32 8.34 0.36 0.14
CA TYR A 32 7.62 0.79 -1.05
C TYR A 32 7.06 2.21 -0.93
N GLY A 33 7.39 2.91 0.16
CA GLY A 33 6.85 4.21 0.51
C GLY A 33 5.45 4.11 1.13
N PRO A 34 4.79 5.27 1.31
CA PRO A 34 3.43 5.33 1.84
C PRO A 34 2.48 4.48 0.99
N SER A 35 1.59 3.73 1.65
CA SER A 35 0.55 2.98 0.94
C SER A 35 -0.28 3.95 0.09
N PRO A 36 -0.50 3.65 -1.20
CA PRO A 36 -1.33 4.49 -2.04
C PRO A 36 -2.76 4.53 -1.48
N PHE A 37 -3.46 5.65 -1.73
CA PHE A 37 -4.89 5.75 -1.41
C PHE A 37 -5.63 4.59 -2.07
N ARG A 38 -6.42 3.86 -1.28
CA ARG A 38 -7.17 2.68 -1.72
C ARG A 38 -8.66 2.96 -1.61
N PHE A 39 -9.34 2.98 -2.74
CA PHE A 39 -10.79 3.08 -2.80
C PHE A 39 -11.43 1.70 -2.73
N TYR A 40 -12.41 1.52 -1.84
CA TYR A 40 -13.18 0.28 -1.76
C TYR A 40 -14.57 0.49 -2.33
N HIS A 41 -14.99 -0.39 -3.23
CA HIS A 41 -16.28 -0.27 -3.91
C HIS A 41 -17.46 -0.25 -2.94
N HIS A 42 -17.39 -1.05 -1.87
CA HIS A 42 -18.41 -1.10 -0.81
C HIS A 42 -18.65 0.27 -0.14
N TRP A 43 -17.68 1.19 -0.14
CA TRP A 43 -17.89 2.52 0.43
C TRP A 43 -19.02 3.29 -0.24
N LEU A 44 -19.30 3.02 -1.52
CA LEU A 44 -20.44 3.64 -2.22
C LEU A 44 -21.79 3.23 -1.63
N GLU A 45 -21.86 2.09 -0.95
CA GLU A 45 -23.05 1.57 -0.29
C GLU A 45 -23.20 2.11 1.15
N VAL A 46 -22.15 2.71 1.71
CA VAL A 46 -22.18 3.31 3.04
C VAL A 46 -22.98 4.62 3.00
N GLU A 47 -24.04 4.68 3.80
CA GLU A 47 -24.86 5.88 3.92
C GLU A 47 -24.01 7.08 4.33
N GLY A 48 -24.17 8.20 3.61
CA GLY A 48 -23.42 9.43 3.86
C GLY A 48 -22.01 9.47 3.26
N PHE A 49 -21.46 8.38 2.72
CA PHE A 49 -20.11 8.38 2.13
C PHE A 49 -19.96 9.42 1.00
N ARG A 50 -20.94 9.49 0.10
CA ARG A 50 -20.94 10.48 -0.99
C ARG A 50 -20.89 11.92 -0.46
N LYS A 51 -21.67 12.21 0.59
CA LYS A 51 -21.69 13.54 1.22
C LYS A 51 -20.35 13.85 1.86
N PHE A 52 -19.79 12.90 2.62
CA PHE A 52 -18.46 13.02 3.21
C PHE A 52 -17.39 13.38 2.16
N VAL A 53 -17.36 12.66 1.03
CA VAL A 53 -16.39 12.93 -0.04
C VAL A 53 -16.54 14.35 -0.60
N VAL A 54 -17.77 14.80 -0.87
CA VAL A 54 -18.04 16.14 -1.41
C VAL A 54 -17.64 17.23 -0.42
N ASP A 55 -18.02 17.09 0.84
CA ASP A 55 -17.76 18.07 1.89
C ASP A 55 -16.24 18.21 2.11
N THR A 56 -15.54 17.07 2.28
CA THR A 56 -14.08 17.03 2.43
C THR A 56 -13.34 17.59 1.22
N TRP A 57 -13.80 17.28 0.00
CA TRP A 57 -13.19 17.78 -1.23
C TRP A 57 -13.31 19.29 -1.40
N SER A 58 -14.40 19.85 -0.87
CA SER A 58 -14.72 21.29 -0.93
C SER A 58 -13.98 22.08 0.15
N SER A 59 -13.72 21.48 1.31
CA SER A 59 -12.93 22.10 2.38
C SER A 59 -11.41 22.01 2.19
N ALA A 60 -10.94 21.16 1.26
CA ALA A 60 -9.52 20.94 1.07
C ALA A 60 -8.82 22.18 0.46
N PRO A 61 -7.70 22.65 1.06
CA PRO A 61 -6.99 23.84 0.59
C PRO A 61 -6.35 23.62 -0.78
N GLY A 62 -6.82 24.38 -1.78
CA GLY A 62 -6.28 24.41 -3.14
C GLY A 62 -5.26 25.54 -3.31
N ASP A 63 -4.18 25.27 -4.03
CA ASP A 63 -3.24 26.28 -4.49
C ASP A 63 -3.28 26.25 -6.03
N ASN A 64 -3.84 27.29 -6.66
CA ASN A 64 -4.14 27.38 -8.11
C ASN A 64 -2.91 27.31 -9.05
N ARG A 65 -1.77 26.83 -8.56
CA ARG A 65 -0.51 26.70 -9.26
C ARG A 65 -0.39 25.40 -10.07
N ASN A 66 -0.98 24.29 -9.62
CA ASN A 66 -0.87 23.00 -10.30
C ASN A 66 -1.99 22.03 -9.88
N ASP A 67 -2.78 21.57 -10.86
CA ASP A 67 -3.94 20.70 -10.64
C ASP A 67 -3.57 19.32 -10.11
N MET A 68 -2.48 18.72 -10.58
CA MET A 68 -2.00 17.43 -10.09
C MET A 68 -1.53 17.53 -8.64
N ARG A 69 -0.88 18.64 -8.29
CA ARG A 69 -0.47 18.91 -6.91
C ARG A 69 -1.66 19.14 -5.99
N ASN A 70 -2.72 19.78 -6.49
CA ASN A 70 -3.98 19.93 -5.78
C ASN A 70 -4.68 18.59 -5.60
N LEU A 71 -4.76 17.76 -6.64
CA LEU A 71 -5.33 16.42 -6.58
C LEU A 71 -4.62 15.58 -5.50
N MET A 72 -3.28 15.53 -5.53
CA MET A 72 -2.49 14.80 -4.54
C MET A 72 -2.69 15.32 -3.12
N LYS A 73 -2.88 16.62 -2.92
CA LYS A 73 -3.22 17.19 -1.61
C LYS A 73 -4.62 16.77 -1.18
N LYS A 74 -5.62 16.89 -2.05
CA LYS A 74 -7.01 16.52 -1.74
C LYS A 74 -7.15 15.05 -1.40
N LEU A 75 -6.46 14.17 -2.11
CA LEU A 75 -6.42 12.73 -1.81
C LEU A 75 -5.75 12.39 -0.47
N LYS A 76 -4.95 13.28 0.11
CA LYS A 76 -4.43 13.10 1.48
C LYS A 76 -5.43 13.47 2.58
N PHE A 77 -6.47 14.25 2.24
CA PHE A 77 -7.54 14.62 3.17
C PHE A 77 -8.70 13.61 3.17
N LEU A 78 -8.78 12.76 2.15
CA LEU A 78 -9.70 11.63 2.05
C LEU A 78 -9.07 10.37 2.66
#